data_AF-A0A2G6HZB9-F1
#
_entry.id   AF-A0A2G6HZB9-F1
#
_cell.length_a   1.000
_cell.length_b   1.000
_cell.length_c   1.000
_cell.angle_alpha   90.00
_cell.angle_beta   90.00
_cell.angle_gamma   90.00
#
_symmetry.space_group_name_H-M   'P 1'
#
loop_
_entity.id
_entity.type
_entity.pdbx_description
1 polymer ?
#
loop_
_entity_poly.entity_id
_entity_poly.type
_entity_poly.pdbx_seq_one_letter_code
_entity_poly.pdbx_strand_id
1 'polypeptide(L)'
;MKKEKLPGNFHPQIHDLGYRERLRAQMIAPSSLINDTGRNRESLDGLWQFAPDPYDRCLRAQWYKEKTHDEDGRRLPWDYDYDYWETVSVPGCWNMVRERYFLYEGPAVYTRCFEFDAVAGERVFLRFGAVYHDVMVFLNKEFLGCHEGGDTPFNIEVTGKLAKENRILCVVNNARRPDRIPTDVTDWFNYGGIYRSVDLLRLPGSFIRDYFIQLVPGSGYKLIRASVEIDTAGDAAEPSEAAVVIPELGIEEKIPLSGGKGELVFSASPQLWSPESPKLYNVVIKAGDDSVSEKIGFREISVSGTNILLNGKPVYLNGVSCHEESVKNGKALTEEEVRENFALVKELGGNYIRLAHYPHHERSARIADEAGLMIWAEVPVYWSVDFTNPTTIKNGHAQLEELIRRDRNRASVIIWSVGNENPDTDDRLAFMGGLAKKARELDPTRLVSAACLLDNVHYKIADRLTEYLDVIGLNEYFGWYMPDFNRLEHSFANSNPDKPVIISEFGGGCLAGHHGTKYEMFTEENQEFIYKRQTEVFRKFDFIKGTTPWILYDFRVVLRLNRFQKGYNRKGLLNEDKTKKKPGFRIMRRWLEPSSALLALPPP
;
A
#
# COMPACT_ATOMS: atom_id res chain seq x y z
N MET A 1 28.48 -16.24 20.34
CA MET A 1 28.34 -17.70 20.18
C MET A 1 29.72 -18.31 19.98
N LYS A 2 30.07 -19.36 20.73
CA LYS A 2 31.30 -20.13 20.50
C LYS A 2 31.26 -20.61 19.04
N LYS A 3 32.30 -20.36 18.25
CA LYS A 3 32.46 -20.99 16.93
C LYS A 3 32.66 -22.49 17.19
N GLU A 4 31.56 -23.25 17.20
CA GLU A 4 31.66 -24.70 17.10
C GLU A 4 32.45 -25.01 15.83
N LYS A 5 33.47 -25.85 15.97
CA LYS A 5 34.31 -26.24 14.85
C LYS A 5 33.46 -27.15 13.97
N LEU A 6 32.99 -26.61 12.84
CA LEU A 6 32.18 -27.35 11.88
C LEU A 6 32.94 -28.61 11.44
N PRO A 7 32.24 -29.75 11.23
CA PRO A 7 32.89 -30.98 10.82
C PRO A 7 33.51 -30.81 9.42
N GLY A 8 34.58 -31.56 9.13
CA GLY A 8 35.34 -31.43 7.87
C GLY A 8 34.56 -31.77 6.60
N ASN A 9 33.38 -32.39 6.72
CA ASN A 9 32.44 -32.67 5.63
C ASN A 9 31.28 -31.66 5.56
N PHE A 10 31.34 -30.55 6.32
CA PHE A 10 30.33 -29.50 6.24
C PHE A 10 30.46 -28.75 4.92
N HIS A 11 29.40 -28.82 4.10
CA HIS A 11 29.32 -28.07 2.85
C HIS A 11 28.32 -26.91 3.02
N PRO A 12 28.76 -25.64 3.06
CA PRO A 12 27.88 -24.51 3.37
C PRO A 12 26.67 -24.42 2.44
N GLN A 13 26.82 -24.73 1.15
CA GLN A 13 25.72 -24.65 0.18
C GLN A 13 24.60 -25.70 0.40
N ILE A 14 24.83 -26.69 1.28
CA ILE A 14 23.92 -27.81 1.53
C ILE A 14 23.48 -27.82 3.00
N HIS A 15 24.43 -27.67 3.93
CA HIS A 15 24.21 -27.89 5.36
C HIS A 15 23.96 -26.60 6.15
N ASP A 16 24.16 -25.43 5.55
CA ASP A 16 23.95 -24.17 6.24
C ASP A 16 22.46 -23.79 6.25
N LEU A 17 21.87 -23.86 7.43
CA LEU A 17 20.48 -23.46 7.65
C LEU A 17 20.34 -21.96 7.87
N GLY A 18 21.41 -21.27 8.28
CA GLY A 18 21.43 -19.85 8.65
C GLY A 18 21.75 -18.90 7.49
N TYR A 19 21.62 -19.36 6.25
CA TYR A 19 22.10 -18.63 5.06
C TYR A 19 21.34 -17.34 4.79
N ARG A 20 20.01 -17.30 5.06
CA ARG A 20 19.19 -16.08 4.88
C ARG A 20 19.36 -15.10 6.02
N GLU A 21 19.46 -15.59 7.26
CA GLU A 21 19.57 -14.75 8.47
C GLU A 21 20.80 -13.83 8.40
N ARG A 22 21.91 -14.31 7.83
CA ARG A 22 23.11 -13.49 7.65
C ARG A 22 22.91 -12.34 6.67
N LEU A 23 22.16 -12.56 5.58
CA LEU A 23 21.85 -11.51 4.61
C LEU A 23 20.81 -10.54 5.18
N ARG A 24 19.84 -11.04 5.95
CA ARG A 24 18.84 -10.24 6.67
C ARG A 24 19.43 -9.34 7.76
N ALA A 25 20.69 -9.52 8.14
CA ALA A 25 21.35 -8.57 9.04
C ALA A 25 21.45 -7.15 8.43
N GLN A 26 21.42 -7.04 7.09
CA GLN A 26 21.47 -5.79 6.34
C GLN A 26 20.09 -5.46 5.76
N MET A 27 19.11 -5.22 6.64
CA MET A 27 17.80 -4.72 6.23
C MET A 27 17.88 -3.26 5.80
N ILE A 28 17.23 -2.97 4.68
CA ILE A 28 16.99 -1.61 4.20
C ILE A 28 15.93 -0.98 5.11
N ALA A 29 16.26 0.17 5.70
CA ALA A 29 15.39 0.84 6.64
C ALA A 29 14.43 1.81 5.93
N PRO A 30 13.25 2.12 6.50
CA PRO A 30 12.35 3.16 5.98
C PRO A 30 13.03 4.53 5.80
N SER A 31 14.02 4.85 6.62
CA SER A 31 14.81 6.09 6.52
C SER A 31 15.67 6.18 5.25
N SER A 32 15.84 5.08 4.52
CA SER A 32 16.51 5.08 3.21
C SER A 32 15.64 5.69 2.12
N LEU A 33 14.31 5.75 2.31
CA LEU A 33 13.36 6.23 1.33
C LEU A 33 13.69 7.67 0.93
N ILE A 34 13.71 7.91 -0.37
CA ILE A 34 13.87 9.23 -0.97
C ILE A 34 12.53 9.62 -1.56
N ASN A 35 12.04 10.82 -1.22
CA ASN A 35 10.90 11.37 -1.94
C ASN A 35 11.36 11.73 -3.36
N ASP A 36 10.98 10.85 -4.30
CA ASP A 36 11.42 10.87 -5.69
C ASP A 36 10.38 11.53 -6.62
N THR A 37 9.40 12.23 -6.05
CA THR A 37 8.40 12.96 -6.82
C THR A 37 9.05 14.14 -7.55
N GLY A 38 8.75 14.28 -8.84
CA GLY A 38 9.32 15.34 -9.68
C GLY A 38 10.78 15.14 -10.08
N ARG A 39 11.43 14.04 -9.67
CA ARG A 39 12.80 13.70 -10.07
C ARG A 39 12.82 12.92 -11.38
N ASN A 40 13.85 13.16 -12.19
CA ASN A 40 14.16 12.33 -13.34
C ASN A 40 14.56 10.93 -12.88
N ARG A 41 14.13 9.92 -13.65
CA ARG A 41 14.37 8.51 -13.36
C ARG A 41 14.92 7.84 -14.61
N GLU A 42 16.02 7.11 -14.45
CA GLU A 42 16.56 6.23 -15.49
C GLU A 42 16.00 4.83 -15.27
N SER A 43 15.03 4.44 -16.10
CA SER A 43 14.32 3.19 -15.89
C SER A 43 15.19 1.97 -16.18
N LEU A 44 15.15 0.99 -15.27
CA LEU A 44 15.60 -0.38 -15.43
C LEU A 44 14.42 -1.34 -15.64
N ASP A 45 13.27 -0.83 -16.10
CA ASP A 45 12.14 -1.65 -16.54
C ASP A 45 12.47 -2.33 -17.88
N GLY A 46 11.66 -3.32 -18.25
CA GLY A 46 11.80 -4.10 -19.46
C GLY A 46 11.92 -5.59 -19.18
N LEU A 47 12.61 -6.31 -20.06
CA LEU A 47 12.79 -7.74 -19.95
C LEU A 47 13.99 -8.07 -19.06
N TRP A 48 13.74 -8.88 -18.03
CA TRP A 48 14.75 -9.41 -17.13
C TRP A 48 14.80 -10.92 -17.26
N GLN A 49 16.00 -11.49 -17.17
CA GLN A 49 16.20 -12.93 -17.07
C GLN A 49 15.62 -13.44 -15.76
N PHE A 50 14.95 -14.58 -15.80
CA PHE A 50 14.14 -15.08 -14.69
C PHE A 50 14.22 -16.59 -14.57
N ALA A 51 14.32 -17.07 -13.33
CA ALA A 51 14.16 -18.48 -13.03
C ALA A 51 13.52 -18.68 -11.64
N PRO A 52 12.49 -19.55 -11.51
CA PRO A 52 12.08 -20.06 -10.21
C PRO A 52 13.24 -20.83 -9.54
N ASP A 53 13.43 -20.61 -8.25
CA ASP A 53 14.47 -21.25 -7.44
C ASP A 53 13.87 -21.79 -6.14
N PRO A 54 13.07 -22.87 -6.19
CA PRO A 54 12.26 -23.34 -5.06
C PRO A 54 13.07 -23.75 -3.82
N TYR A 55 14.37 -24.02 -3.98
CA TYR A 55 15.27 -24.41 -2.89
C TYR A 55 16.25 -23.31 -2.48
N ASP A 56 16.07 -22.10 -3.02
CA ASP A 56 16.89 -20.93 -2.72
C ASP A 56 18.39 -21.19 -2.98
N ARG A 57 18.68 -21.97 -4.03
CA ARG A 57 20.02 -22.39 -4.43
C ARG A 57 20.88 -21.19 -4.79
N CYS A 58 20.31 -20.13 -5.35
CA CYS A 58 21.02 -18.90 -5.67
C CYS A 58 21.68 -18.28 -4.43
N LEU A 59 20.97 -18.23 -3.31
CA LEU A 59 21.54 -17.71 -2.06
C LEU A 59 22.48 -18.72 -1.40
N ARG A 60 22.11 -20.00 -1.37
CA ARG A 60 22.92 -21.06 -0.74
C ARG A 60 24.26 -21.29 -1.43
N ALA A 61 24.24 -21.40 -2.76
CA ALA A 61 25.41 -21.63 -3.60
C ALA A 61 26.06 -20.32 -4.10
N GLN A 62 25.52 -19.17 -3.72
CA GLN A 62 26.03 -17.85 -4.04
C GLN A 62 26.22 -17.62 -5.54
N TRP A 63 25.21 -17.95 -6.36
CA TRP A 63 25.30 -17.81 -7.82
C TRP A 63 25.69 -16.40 -8.26
N TYR A 64 25.29 -15.38 -7.50
CA TYR A 64 25.67 -13.98 -7.68
C TYR A 64 27.19 -13.72 -7.65
N LYS A 65 28.02 -14.66 -7.17
CA LYS A 65 29.48 -14.57 -7.26
C LYS A 65 30.03 -14.99 -8.62
N GLU A 66 29.22 -15.62 -9.46
CA GLU A 66 29.59 -16.11 -10.79
C GLU A 66 30.86 -16.98 -10.80
N LYS A 67 31.06 -17.79 -9.74
CA LYS A 67 32.24 -18.64 -9.61
C LYS A 67 32.12 -19.85 -10.54
N THR A 68 32.94 -19.88 -11.59
CA THR A 68 32.99 -20.97 -12.58
C THR A 68 34.28 -21.80 -12.50
N HIS A 69 35.24 -21.38 -11.69
CA HIS A 69 36.54 -22.05 -11.52
C HIS A 69 36.96 -22.09 -10.04
N ASP A 70 37.75 -23.10 -9.66
CA ASP A 70 38.38 -23.20 -8.35
C ASP A 70 39.66 -22.34 -8.25
N GLU A 71 40.34 -22.39 -7.11
CA GLU A 71 41.57 -21.62 -6.86
C GLU A 71 42.75 -22.08 -7.74
N ASP A 72 42.71 -23.31 -8.25
CA ASP A 72 43.71 -23.90 -9.15
C ASP A 72 43.33 -23.72 -10.63
N GLY A 73 42.26 -22.98 -10.94
CA GLY A 73 41.80 -22.73 -12.30
C GLY A 73 41.06 -23.90 -12.95
N ARG A 74 40.64 -24.92 -12.19
CA ARG A 74 39.81 -26.02 -12.72
C ARG A 74 38.36 -25.55 -12.84
N ARG A 75 37.71 -25.90 -13.94
CA ARG A 75 36.30 -25.59 -14.17
C ARG A 75 35.44 -26.32 -13.14
N LEU A 76 34.56 -25.57 -12.48
CA LEU A 76 33.55 -26.09 -11.57
C LEU A 76 32.24 -26.34 -12.34
N PRO A 77 31.41 -27.32 -11.94
CA PRO A 77 30.02 -27.34 -12.36
C PRO A 77 29.26 -26.18 -11.72
N TRP A 78 28.26 -25.65 -12.43
CA TRP A 78 27.38 -24.59 -11.94
C TRP A 78 25.93 -24.85 -12.40
N ASP A 79 24.98 -24.38 -11.60
CA ASP A 79 23.54 -24.68 -11.76
C ASP A 79 22.74 -23.49 -12.35
N TYR A 80 23.40 -22.50 -12.93
CA TYR A 80 22.77 -21.28 -13.48
C TYR A 80 23.36 -20.90 -14.85
N ASP A 81 22.56 -20.32 -15.73
CA ASP A 81 23.04 -19.77 -17.00
C ASP A 81 22.19 -18.56 -17.39
N TYR A 82 22.46 -17.42 -16.74
CA TYR A 82 21.57 -16.26 -16.69
C TYR A 82 21.14 -15.77 -18.07
N ASP A 83 22.04 -15.74 -19.04
CA ASP A 83 21.78 -15.15 -20.35
C ASP A 83 20.93 -16.07 -21.26
N TYR A 84 20.70 -17.32 -20.83
CA TYR A 84 19.85 -18.31 -21.51
C TYR A 84 18.56 -18.62 -20.75
N TRP A 85 18.31 -17.94 -19.64
CA TRP A 85 17.06 -18.06 -18.92
C TRP A 85 15.89 -17.47 -19.72
N GLU A 86 14.67 -17.76 -19.27
CA GLU A 86 13.51 -17.08 -19.84
C GLU A 86 13.48 -15.63 -19.38
N THR A 87 12.94 -14.75 -20.22
CA THR A 87 12.73 -13.36 -19.83
C THR A 87 11.31 -13.10 -19.39
N VAL A 88 11.14 -12.29 -18.36
CA VAL A 88 9.84 -11.77 -17.90
C VAL A 88 9.87 -10.25 -17.87
N SER A 89 8.72 -9.61 -18.01
CA SER A 89 8.59 -8.16 -17.86
C SER A 89 8.73 -7.77 -16.39
N VAL A 90 9.54 -6.74 -16.15
CA VAL A 90 9.62 -5.98 -14.91
C VAL A 90 9.28 -4.53 -15.25
N PRO A 91 8.28 -3.91 -14.60
CA PRO A 91 7.42 -4.48 -13.59
C PRO A 91 6.47 -5.57 -14.11
N GLY A 92 6.18 -6.56 -13.28
CA GLY A 92 5.15 -7.57 -13.54
C GLY A 92 5.01 -8.60 -12.43
N CYS A 93 3.82 -9.19 -12.31
CA CYS A 93 3.59 -10.34 -11.44
C CYS A 93 3.92 -11.63 -12.20
N TRP A 94 4.85 -12.46 -11.68
CA TRP A 94 5.23 -13.70 -12.38
C TRP A 94 4.07 -14.66 -12.58
N ASN A 95 3.05 -14.59 -11.72
CA ASN A 95 1.84 -15.41 -11.77
C ASN A 95 1.07 -15.22 -13.08
N MET A 96 1.22 -14.06 -13.71
CA MET A 96 0.52 -13.70 -14.94
C MET A 96 1.32 -14.02 -16.20
N VAL A 97 2.57 -14.47 -16.07
CA VAL A 97 3.47 -14.69 -17.21
C VAL A 97 3.20 -16.04 -17.88
N ARG A 98 3.06 -17.11 -17.08
CA ARG A 98 2.81 -18.48 -17.55
C ARG A 98 1.88 -19.21 -16.59
N GLU A 99 1.09 -20.13 -17.12
CA GLU A 99 0.22 -21.00 -16.31
C GLU A 99 1.00 -21.76 -15.22
N ARG A 100 2.20 -22.26 -15.54
CA ARG A 100 3.09 -22.94 -14.57
C ARG A 100 3.50 -22.08 -13.37
N TYR A 101 3.38 -20.75 -13.47
CA TYR A 101 3.71 -19.81 -12.39
C TYR A 101 2.51 -19.25 -11.66
N PHE A 102 1.30 -19.56 -12.13
CA PHE A 102 0.08 -18.98 -11.57
C PHE A 102 0.00 -19.22 -10.06
N LEU A 103 0.23 -20.45 -9.60
CA LEU A 103 0.25 -20.82 -8.18
C LEU A 103 1.68 -20.92 -7.60
N TYR A 104 2.70 -20.42 -8.31
CA TYR A 104 4.05 -20.48 -7.79
C TYR A 104 4.24 -19.49 -6.64
N GLU A 105 4.56 -20.06 -5.48
CA GLU A 105 4.93 -19.33 -4.28
C GLU A 105 6.29 -19.83 -3.78
N GLY A 106 7.32 -18.99 -3.83
CA GLY A 106 8.68 -19.41 -3.55
C GLY A 106 9.73 -18.36 -3.95
N PRO A 107 11.03 -18.70 -3.78
CA PRO A 107 12.12 -17.86 -4.25
C PRO A 107 12.20 -17.89 -5.79
N ALA A 108 12.50 -16.75 -6.40
CA ALA A 108 12.80 -16.66 -7.81
C ALA A 108 13.94 -15.66 -8.02
N VAL A 109 14.76 -15.91 -9.04
CA VAL A 109 15.91 -15.08 -9.36
C VAL A 109 15.58 -14.24 -10.58
N TYR A 110 15.83 -12.94 -10.47
CA TYR A 110 15.78 -11.97 -11.56
C TYR A 110 17.19 -11.45 -11.82
N THR A 111 17.59 -11.28 -13.07
CA THR A 111 18.84 -10.58 -13.39
C THR A 111 18.77 -9.87 -14.74
N ARG A 112 19.50 -8.77 -14.87
CA ARG A 112 19.75 -8.11 -16.14
C ARG A 112 21.09 -7.40 -16.13
N CYS A 113 21.57 -7.10 -17.33
CA CYS A 113 22.67 -6.17 -17.52
C CYS A 113 22.15 -4.78 -17.89
N PHE A 114 22.93 -3.76 -17.57
CA PHE A 114 22.72 -2.39 -18.00
C PHE A 114 24.04 -1.63 -18.04
N GLU A 115 24.15 -0.68 -18.96
CA GLU A 115 25.27 0.25 -18.99
C GLU A 115 25.02 1.45 -18.08
N PHE A 116 26.09 2.00 -17.53
CA PHE A 116 26.02 3.21 -16.73
C PHE A 116 27.25 4.08 -16.97
N ASP A 117 27.01 5.34 -17.33
CA ASP A 117 28.04 6.36 -17.43
C ASP A 117 28.03 7.22 -16.16
N ALA A 118 29.09 7.08 -15.36
CA ALA A 118 29.25 7.83 -14.12
C ALA A 118 29.60 9.29 -14.41
N VAL A 119 28.95 10.20 -13.69
CA VAL A 119 29.26 11.62 -13.69
C VAL A 119 29.87 11.96 -12.33
N ALA A 120 31.00 12.67 -12.34
CA ALA A 120 31.69 13.05 -11.12
C ALA A 120 30.80 13.97 -10.26
N GLY A 121 30.73 13.71 -8.95
CA GLY A 121 29.94 14.49 -8.00
C GLY A 121 28.47 14.07 -7.86
N GLU A 122 28.00 13.11 -8.67
CA GLU A 122 26.66 12.53 -8.51
C GLU A 122 26.66 11.35 -7.53
N ARG A 123 25.57 11.25 -6.77
CA ARG A 123 25.17 10.08 -5.99
C ARG A 123 24.09 9.33 -6.76
N VAL A 124 24.15 8.01 -6.73
CA VAL A 124 23.26 7.14 -7.52
C VAL A 124 22.54 6.18 -6.61
N PHE A 125 21.22 6.10 -6.76
CA PHE A 125 20.36 5.22 -5.98
C PHE A 125 19.58 4.28 -6.88
N LEU A 126 19.56 2.99 -6.54
CA LEU A 126 18.56 2.07 -7.04
C LEU A 126 17.25 2.29 -6.29
N ARG A 127 16.16 2.42 -7.02
CA ARG A 127 14.80 2.62 -6.50
C ARG A 127 13.92 1.47 -6.98
N PHE A 128 13.36 0.73 -6.04
CA PHE A 128 12.34 -0.29 -6.32
C PHE A 128 10.98 0.24 -5.90
N GLY A 129 9.98 0.22 -6.78
CA GLY A 129 8.64 0.70 -6.46
C GLY A 129 7.87 -0.23 -5.52
N ALA A 130 8.08 -1.54 -5.64
CA ALA A 130 7.59 -2.61 -4.75
C ALA A 130 8.06 -3.98 -5.28
N VAL A 131 8.36 -4.89 -4.37
CA VAL A 131 8.73 -6.27 -4.68
C VAL A 131 8.01 -7.18 -3.69
N TYR A 132 7.16 -8.10 -4.18
CA TYR A 132 6.37 -8.96 -3.30
C TYR A 132 7.06 -10.32 -3.08
N HIS A 133 7.40 -10.74 -1.86
CA HIS A 133 7.21 -10.08 -0.54
C HIS A 133 8.52 -9.62 0.11
N ASP A 134 9.61 -10.37 -0.08
CA ASP A 134 10.96 -9.96 0.31
C ASP A 134 11.93 -10.09 -0.87
N VAL A 135 13.02 -9.31 -0.84
CA VAL A 135 14.03 -9.29 -1.89
C VAL A 135 15.44 -9.09 -1.34
N MET A 136 16.37 -9.89 -1.86
CA MET A 136 17.82 -9.71 -1.69
C MET A 136 18.39 -9.10 -2.97
N VAL A 137 19.05 -7.94 -2.87
CA VAL A 137 19.57 -7.20 -4.03
C VAL A 137 21.09 -7.33 -4.10
N PHE A 138 21.59 -7.66 -5.30
CA PHE A 138 23.00 -7.75 -5.61
C PHE A 138 23.33 -6.90 -6.83
N LEU A 139 24.49 -6.25 -6.82
CA LEU A 139 25.03 -5.50 -7.95
C LEU A 139 26.50 -5.88 -8.10
N ASN A 140 26.91 -6.25 -9.31
CA ASN A 140 28.30 -6.57 -9.62
C ASN A 140 28.94 -7.53 -8.59
N LYS A 141 28.20 -8.59 -8.24
CA LYS A 141 28.63 -9.66 -7.30
C LYS A 141 28.69 -9.24 -5.83
N GLU A 142 28.30 -8.01 -5.50
CA GLU A 142 28.21 -7.48 -4.15
C GLU A 142 26.75 -7.51 -3.66
N PHE A 143 26.55 -7.88 -2.39
CA PHE A 143 25.24 -7.80 -1.75
C PHE A 143 24.98 -6.37 -1.26
N LEU A 144 23.85 -5.81 -1.66
CA LEU A 144 23.48 -4.43 -1.35
C LEU A 144 22.54 -4.31 -0.15
N GLY A 145 21.66 -5.28 0.07
CA GLY A 145 20.72 -5.29 1.19
C GLY A 145 19.48 -6.12 0.94
N CYS A 146 18.65 -6.22 1.98
CA CYS A 146 17.37 -6.91 1.98
C CYS A 146 16.22 -5.94 2.26
N HIS A 147 15.11 -6.06 1.52
CA HIS A 147 13.85 -5.41 1.84
C HIS A 147 12.77 -6.47 2.12
N GLU A 148 11.88 -6.19 3.07
CA GLU A 148 10.74 -7.04 3.41
C GLU A 148 9.53 -6.13 3.66
N GLY A 149 8.40 -6.48 3.03
CA GLY A 149 7.22 -5.63 2.95
C GLY A 149 6.83 -5.48 1.49
N GLY A 150 5.77 -6.19 1.07
CA GLY A 150 5.54 -6.42 -0.35
C GLY A 150 5.06 -5.22 -1.15
N ASP A 151 4.70 -4.12 -0.50
CA ASP A 151 3.81 -3.10 -1.06
C ASP A 151 4.37 -1.68 -1.05
N THR A 152 5.59 -1.51 -0.54
CA THR A 152 6.22 -0.22 -0.29
C THR A 152 7.51 -0.05 -1.11
N PRO A 153 7.85 1.18 -1.52
CA PRO A 153 9.10 1.43 -2.22
C PRO A 153 10.29 1.48 -1.25
N PHE A 154 11.49 1.24 -1.79
CA PHE A 154 12.73 1.40 -1.05
C PHE A 154 13.88 1.84 -1.98
N ASN A 155 14.92 2.44 -1.38
CA ASN A 155 16.08 2.94 -2.09
C ASN A 155 17.38 2.34 -1.53
N ILE A 156 18.36 2.10 -2.41
CA ILE A 156 19.70 1.67 -2.02
C ILE A 156 20.72 2.54 -2.74
N GLU A 157 21.63 3.14 -1.99
CA GLU A 157 22.74 3.88 -2.58
C GLU A 157 23.74 2.91 -3.24
N VAL A 158 24.08 3.18 -4.49
CA VAL A 158 25.03 2.40 -5.31
C VAL A 158 26.17 3.26 -5.86
N THR A 159 26.30 4.49 -5.37
CA THR A 159 27.44 5.38 -5.62
C THR A 159 28.76 4.62 -5.37
N GLY A 160 29.67 4.66 -6.35
CA GLY A 160 30.96 3.97 -6.27
C GLY A 160 30.93 2.45 -6.48
N LYS A 161 29.75 1.83 -6.65
CA LYS A 161 29.59 0.39 -6.91
C LYS A 161 29.28 0.05 -8.38
N LEU A 162 28.99 1.09 -9.18
CA LEU A 162 28.67 0.99 -10.59
C LEU A 162 29.94 0.99 -11.44
N ALA A 163 29.93 0.18 -12.49
CA ALA A 163 30.92 0.14 -13.56
C ALA A 163 30.27 0.57 -14.89
N LYS A 164 31.04 0.56 -15.99
CA LYS A 164 30.49 0.86 -17.33
C LYS A 164 29.41 -0.15 -17.73
N GLU A 165 29.66 -1.43 -17.45
CA GLU A 165 28.70 -2.52 -17.59
C GLU A 165 28.38 -3.08 -16.21
N ASN A 166 27.10 -3.24 -15.91
CA ASN A 166 26.63 -3.69 -14.61
C ASN A 166 25.73 -4.90 -14.76
N ARG A 167 25.77 -5.82 -13.79
CA ARG A 167 24.75 -6.84 -13.61
C ARG A 167 24.06 -6.64 -12.27
N ILE A 168 22.75 -6.46 -12.32
CA ILE A 168 21.89 -6.53 -11.14
C ILE A 168 21.29 -7.94 -11.04
N LEU A 169 21.22 -8.46 -9.83
CA LEU A 169 20.55 -9.72 -9.51
C LEU A 169 19.67 -9.52 -8.28
N CYS A 170 18.44 -10.00 -8.36
CA CYS A 170 17.48 -9.96 -7.26
C CYS A 170 16.99 -11.37 -6.96
N VAL A 171 17.05 -11.80 -5.71
CA VAL A 171 16.35 -13.01 -5.26
C VAL A 171 15.09 -12.57 -4.54
N VAL A 172 13.94 -12.82 -5.17
CA VAL A 172 12.61 -12.39 -4.72
C VAL A 172 11.86 -13.59 -4.14
N ASN A 173 11.18 -13.43 -3.01
CA ASN A 173 10.47 -14.53 -2.36
C ASN A 173 9.09 -14.10 -1.83
N ASN A 174 8.02 -14.64 -2.42
CA ASN A 174 6.63 -14.44 -1.96
C ASN A 174 6.09 -15.60 -1.10
N ALA A 175 6.94 -16.54 -0.69
CA ALA A 175 6.51 -17.66 0.13
C ALA A 175 5.90 -17.14 1.45
N ARG A 176 4.65 -17.54 1.68
CA ARG A 176 3.85 -17.20 2.85
C ARG A 176 4.47 -17.76 4.13
N ARG A 177 4.47 -16.98 5.21
CA ARG A 177 4.94 -17.41 6.54
C ARG A 177 4.09 -16.77 7.64
N PRO A 178 3.86 -17.46 8.78
CA PRO A 178 3.14 -16.91 9.92
C PRO A 178 3.80 -15.66 10.56
N ASP A 179 5.11 -15.51 10.40
CA ASP A 179 5.90 -14.42 10.98
C ASP A 179 6.02 -13.18 10.07
N ARG A 180 5.39 -13.19 8.88
CA ARG A 180 5.37 -12.05 7.94
C ARG A 180 4.14 -11.15 8.19
N ILE A 181 4.19 -9.95 7.60
CA ILE A 181 3.03 -9.07 7.43
C ILE A 181 2.84 -8.82 5.93
N PRO A 182 1.74 -9.30 5.30
CA PRO A 182 0.69 -10.16 5.88
C PRO A 182 1.20 -11.56 6.28
N THR A 183 0.39 -12.27 7.06
CA THR A 183 0.63 -13.66 7.48
C THR A 183 0.43 -14.66 6.33
N ASP A 184 0.47 -15.96 6.61
CA ASP A 184 0.34 -17.04 5.62
C ASP A 184 -1.09 -17.30 5.10
N VAL A 185 -2.08 -16.66 5.72
CA VAL A 185 -3.49 -16.77 5.33
C VAL A 185 -4.10 -15.38 5.15
N THR A 186 -4.62 -15.12 3.95
CA THR A 186 -5.31 -13.87 3.58
C THR A 186 -6.48 -14.17 2.64
N ASP A 187 -7.43 -13.24 2.49
CA ASP A 187 -8.54 -13.40 1.53
C ASP A 187 -8.26 -12.76 0.15
N TRP A 188 -6.99 -12.62 -0.25
CA TRP A 188 -6.58 -12.15 -1.58
C TRP A 188 -5.49 -13.02 -2.19
N PHE A 189 -5.23 -12.83 -3.49
CA PHE A 189 -4.23 -13.62 -4.21
C PHE A 189 -2.78 -13.19 -3.92
N ASN A 190 -1.88 -14.16 -3.79
CA ASN A 190 -0.47 -13.94 -3.46
C ASN A 190 0.39 -13.68 -4.72
N TYR A 191 0.24 -12.50 -5.32
CA TYR A 191 1.04 -12.11 -6.48
C TYR A 191 2.50 -11.90 -6.11
N GLY A 192 3.42 -12.65 -6.73
CA GLY A 192 4.87 -12.52 -6.52
C GLY A 192 5.57 -11.76 -7.64
N GLY A 193 6.74 -11.20 -7.33
CA GLY A 193 7.65 -10.60 -8.30
C GLY A 193 7.98 -9.14 -8.05
N ILE A 194 8.80 -8.58 -8.93
CA ILE A 194 9.11 -7.15 -8.99
C ILE A 194 8.00 -6.50 -9.82
N TYR A 195 6.93 -6.05 -9.16
CA TYR A 195 5.68 -5.69 -9.82
C TYR A 195 5.43 -4.17 -9.93
N ARG A 196 6.38 -3.34 -9.45
CA ARG A 196 6.47 -1.91 -9.76
C ARG A 196 7.88 -1.57 -10.21
N SER A 197 8.01 -0.42 -10.88
CA SER A 197 9.22 -0.04 -11.63
C SER A 197 10.51 -0.10 -10.80
N VAL A 198 11.60 -0.40 -11.48
CA VAL A 198 12.97 -0.31 -10.97
C VAL A 198 13.65 0.83 -11.70
N ASP A 199 14.22 1.78 -10.96
CA ASP A 199 14.80 3.00 -11.52
C ASP A 199 16.17 3.29 -10.91
N LEU A 200 17.01 4.00 -11.65
CA LEU A 200 18.17 4.72 -11.14
C LEU A 200 17.79 6.19 -10.91
N LEU A 201 18.17 6.71 -9.74
CA LEU A 201 18.07 8.13 -9.39
C LEU A 201 19.48 8.71 -9.31
N ARG A 202 19.78 9.72 -10.14
CA ARG A 202 21.00 10.52 -10.05
C ARG A 202 20.72 11.79 -9.28
N LEU A 203 21.45 12.00 -8.19
CA LEU A 203 21.26 13.10 -7.26
C LEU A 203 22.59 13.82 -7.02
N PRO A 204 22.60 15.13 -6.72
CA PRO A 204 23.82 15.81 -6.29
C PRO A 204 24.36 15.26 -4.96
N GLY A 205 25.60 15.62 -4.61
CA GLY A 205 26.24 15.20 -3.35
C GLY A 205 25.44 15.55 -2.08
N SER A 206 24.76 16.69 -2.10
CA SER A 206 23.77 17.12 -1.11
C SER A 206 22.41 17.25 -1.80
N PHE A 207 21.39 16.52 -1.35
CA PHE A 207 20.08 16.50 -2.01
C PHE A 207 18.91 16.51 -1.01
N ILE A 208 17.73 16.93 -1.47
CA ILE A 208 16.48 16.89 -0.71
C ILE A 208 16.01 15.44 -0.60
N ARG A 209 16.22 14.82 0.56
CA ARG A 209 15.81 13.43 0.83
C ARG A 209 14.30 13.33 1.00
N ASP A 210 13.73 14.21 1.82
CA ASP A 210 12.32 14.13 2.20
C ASP A 210 11.80 15.54 2.53
N TYR A 211 10.49 15.73 2.41
CA TYR A 211 9.81 16.97 2.74
C TYR A 211 8.33 16.75 3.06
N PHE A 212 7.78 17.61 3.92
CA PHE A 212 6.37 17.58 4.31
C PHE A 212 5.78 18.97 4.26
N ILE A 213 4.73 19.17 3.45
CA ILE A 213 4.12 20.48 3.22
C ILE A 213 2.59 20.33 3.27
N GLN A 214 1.97 20.77 4.37
CA GLN A 214 0.53 20.66 4.61
C GLN A 214 0.02 21.85 5.44
N LEU A 215 -1.30 22.03 5.49
CA LEU A 215 -1.92 22.98 6.43
C LEU A 215 -1.65 22.56 7.87
N VAL A 216 -1.47 23.55 8.75
CA VAL A 216 -1.44 23.33 10.20
C VAL A 216 -2.89 23.12 10.68
N PRO A 217 -3.22 21.95 11.28
CA PRO A 217 -4.56 21.69 11.80
C PRO A 217 -5.00 22.73 12.84
N GLY A 218 -6.23 23.20 12.77
CA GLY A 218 -6.80 24.18 13.70
C GLY A 218 -6.32 25.62 13.48
N SER A 219 -5.52 25.90 12.46
CA SER A 219 -5.03 27.26 12.15
C SER A 219 -6.06 28.16 11.47
N GLY A 220 -7.31 27.70 11.29
CA GLY A 220 -8.31 28.37 10.48
C GLY A 220 -7.94 28.42 9.00
N TYR A 221 -7.17 27.44 8.53
CA TYR A 221 -6.69 27.28 7.15
C TYR A 221 -5.71 28.37 6.67
N LYS A 222 -5.06 29.05 7.61
CA LYS A 222 -4.19 30.21 7.33
C LYS A 222 -2.71 29.92 7.43
N LEU A 223 -2.31 28.77 7.97
CA LEU A 223 -0.91 28.43 8.16
C LEU A 223 -0.55 27.15 7.41
N ILE A 224 0.56 27.17 6.69
CA ILE A 224 1.20 26.01 6.08
C ILE A 224 2.46 25.70 6.89
N ARG A 225 2.65 24.42 7.24
CA ARG A 225 3.91 23.88 7.77
C ARG A 225 4.69 23.26 6.62
N ALA A 226 5.95 23.62 6.49
CA ALA A 226 6.90 23.00 5.59
C ALA A 226 8.11 22.49 6.38
N SER A 227 8.42 21.20 6.26
CA SER A 227 9.69 20.64 6.75
C SER A 227 10.46 19.99 5.62
N VAL A 228 11.78 20.05 5.71
CA VAL A 228 12.72 19.56 4.70
C VAL A 228 13.84 18.79 5.41
N GLU A 229 14.21 17.65 4.82
CA GLU A 229 15.36 16.83 5.22
C GLU A 229 16.32 16.72 4.02
N ILE A 230 17.56 17.13 4.25
CA ILE A 230 18.66 17.08 3.30
C ILE A 230 19.58 15.93 3.69
N ASP A 231 20.06 15.23 2.69
CA ASP A 231 21.09 14.21 2.84
C ASP A 231 22.37 14.64 2.12
N THR A 232 23.43 14.78 2.91
CA THR A 232 24.75 15.24 2.45
C THR A 232 25.76 14.13 2.68
N ALA A 233 26.60 13.83 1.68
CA ALA A 233 27.66 12.85 1.82
C ALA A 233 28.99 13.33 1.21
N GLY A 234 30.09 12.79 1.73
CA GLY A 234 31.45 13.12 1.28
C GLY A 234 31.84 14.56 1.59
N ASP A 235 32.50 15.22 0.63
CA ASP A 235 32.96 16.61 0.74
C ASP A 235 31.92 17.63 0.23
N ALA A 236 30.69 17.18 -0.05
CA ALA A 236 29.63 18.07 -0.51
C ALA A 236 29.24 19.08 0.58
N ALA A 237 28.99 20.33 0.18
CA ALA A 237 28.56 21.36 1.11
C ALA A 237 27.12 21.12 1.55
N GLU A 238 26.88 21.03 2.86
CA GLU A 238 25.53 20.99 3.40
C GLU A 238 24.89 22.39 3.28
N PRO A 239 23.73 22.52 2.61
CA PRO A 239 23.04 23.80 2.53
C PRO A 239 22.64 24.32 3.91
N SER A 240 22.87 25.60 4.18
CA SER A 240 22.42 26.25 5.42
C SER A 240 20.94 26.65 5.39
N GLU A 241 20.34 26.68 4.19
CA GLU A 241 18.93 27.03 3.97
C GLU A 241 18.33 26.21 2.82
N ALA A 242 17.04 25.93 2.92
CA ALA A 242 16.18 25.50 1.82
C ALA A 242 15.16 26.60 1.50
N ALA A 243 14.46 26.49 0.38
CA ALA A 243 13.36 27.38 0.02
C ALA A 243 12.14 26.60 -0.47
N VAL A 244 10.95 27.07 -0.10
CA VAL A 244 9.66 26.58 -0.59
C VAL A 244 9.00 27.68 -1.41
N VAL A 245 8.69 27.37 -2.66
CA VAL A 245 8.07 28.29 -3.61
C VAL A 245 6.72 27.74 -4.04
N ILE A 246 5.66 28.54 -3.87
CA ILE A 246 4.31 28.24 -4.36
C ILE A 246 3.85 29.42 -5.22
N PRO A 247 4.16 29.43 -6.54
CA PRO A 247 4.00 30.61 -7.38
C PRO A 247 2.57 31.17 -7.41
N GLU A 248 1.56 30.29 -7.50
CA GLU A 248 0.15 30.71 -7.54
C GLU A 248 -0.33 31.36 -6.23
N LEU A 249 0.38 31.19 -5.12
CA LEU A 249 0.09 31.85 -3.85
C LEU A 249 1.02 33.04 -3.59
N GLY A 250 1.99 33.33 -4.47
CA GLY A 250 3.01 34.35 -4.25
C GLY A 250 3.93 34.05 -3.07
N ILE A 251 4.14 32.76 -2.77
CA ILE A 251 4.94 32.30 -1.62
C ILE A 251 6.35 31.95 -2.09
N GLU A 252 7.35 32.51 -1.42
CA GLU A 252 8.76 32.17 -1.53
C GLU A 252 9.39 32.31 -0.14
N GLU A 253 9.40 31.20 0.61
CA GLU A 253 9.80 31.19 2.01
C GLU A 253 11.12 30.43 2.20
N LYS A 254 12.01 30.99 3.02
CA LYS A 254 13.30 30.38 3.35
C LYS A 254 13.21 29.58 4.64
N ILE A 255 13.71 28.36 4.61
CA ILE A 255 13.73 27.43 5.74
C ILE A 255 15.19 27.28 6.20
N PRO A 256 15.56 27.82 7.38
CA PRO A 256 16.88 27.58 7.97
C PRO A 256 17.08 26.09 8.23
N LEU A 257 18.26 25.57 7.88
CA LEU A 257 18.64 24.18 8.10
C LEU A 257 19.66 24.08 9.24
N SER A 258 19.51 23.05 10.07
CA SER A 258 20.47 22.66 11.11
C SER A 258 20.63 21.16 11.11
N GLY A 259 21.85 20.67 10.80
CA GLY A 259 22.12 19.24 10.65
C GLY A 259 21.24 18.58 9.59
N GLY A 260 21.13 19.23 8.43
CA GLY A 260 20.34 18.77 7.28
C GLY A 260 18.83 18.87 7.46
N LYS A 261 18.31 19.41 8.56
CA LYS A 261 16.86 19.46 8.82
C LYS A 261 16.40 20.87 9.10
N GLY A 262 15.22 21.22 8.59
CA GLY A 262 14.59 22.51 8.85
C GLY A 262 13.07 22.43 8.78
N GLU A 263 12.44 23.37 9.46
CA GLU A 263 10.99 23.51 9.49
C GLU A 263 10.61 24.99 9.58
N LEU A 264 9.54 25.36 8.88
CA LEU A 264 8.93 26.67 8.94
C LEU A 264 7.42 26.56 8.92
N VAL A 265 6.75 27.43 9.69
CA VAL A 265 5.31 27.68 9.57
C VAL A 265 5.13 29.11 9.07
N PHE A 266 4.40 29.28 7.98
CA PHE A 266 4.16 30.57 7.34
C PHE A 266 2.68 30.76 6.99
N SER A 267 2.30 32.02 6.81
CA SER A 267 0.92 32.38 6.47
C SER A 267 0.63 32.16 4.99
N ALA A 268 -0.54 31.59 4.69
CA ALA A 268 -1.04 31.39 3.34
C ALA A 268 -2.57 31.46 3.33
N SER A 269 -3.17 31.53 2.14
CA SER A 269 -4.62 31.44 1.97
C SER A 269 -4.95 30.62 0.73
N PRO A 270 -4.64 29.31 0.73
CA PRO A 270 -4.92 28.45 -0.41
C PRO A 270 -6.43 28.23 -0.57
N GLN A 271 -6.86 28.02 -1.81
CA GLN A 271 -8.14 27.36 -2.06
C GLN A 271 -8.04 25.93 -1.57
N LEU A 272 -9.01 25.53 -0.74
CA LEU A 272 -8.99 24.22 -0.09
C LEU A 272 -9.41 23.13 -1.07
N TRP A 273 -8.66 22.03 -1.05
CA TRP A 273 -8.96 20.82 -1.81
C TRP A 273 -10.22 20.14 -1.24
N SER A 274 -11.10 19.69 -2.13
CA SER A 274 -12.21 18.78 -1.83
C SER A 274 -12.50 17.87 -3.03
N PRO A 275 -13.29 16.80 -2.87
CA PRO A 275 -13.72 15.96 -3.99
C PRO A 275 -14.39 16.68 -5.17
N GLU A 276 -15.07 17.80 -4.89
CA GLU A 276 -15.76 18.65 -5.86
C GLU A 276 -14.86 19.75 -6.42
N SER A 277 -13.82 20.14 -5.67
CA SER A 277 -12.84 21.15 -6.06
C SER A 277 -11.42 20.66 -5.74
N PRO A 278 -10.87 19.74 -6.56
CA PRO A 278 -9.57 19.11 -6.30
C PRO A 278 -8.40 20.05 -6.65
N LYS A 279 -8.33 21.22 -6.01
CA LYS A 279 -7.28 22.21 -6.26
C LYS A 279 -5.93 21.67 -5.81
N LEU A 280 -4.98 21.64 -6.74
CA LEU A 280 -3.57 21.35 -6.50
C LEU A 280 -2.73 22.58 -6.86
N TYR A 281 -1.66 22.78 -6.12
CA TYR A 281 -0.66 23.82 -6.31
C TYR A 281 0.66 23.20 -6.72
N ASN A 282 1.36 23.82 -7.68
CA ASN A 282 2.75 23.48 -7.94
C ASN A 282 3.62 24.02 -6.79
N VAL A 283 4.25 23.13 -6.06
CA VAL A 283 5.16 23.43 -4.95
C VAL A 283 6.57 23.04 -5.38
N VAL A 284 7.50 23.99 -5.33
CA VAL A 284 8.91 23.77 -5.65
C VAL A 284 9.73 23.90 -4.37
N ILE A 285 10.53 22.89 -4.07
CA ILE A 285 11.49 22.91 -2.98
C ILE A 285 12.90 23.00 -3.57
N LYS A 286 13.73 23.87 -3.01
CA LYS A 286 15.12 24.09 -3.45
C LYS A 286 16.06 24.02 -2.25
N ALA A 287 17.21 23.36 -2.40
CA ALA A 287 18.27 23.36 -1.40
C ALA A 287 19.62 23.10 -2.08
N GLY A 288 20.57 24.03 -1.95
CA GLY A 288 21.83 23.97 -2.71
C GLY A 288 21.56 23.89 -4.22
N ASP A 289 22.16 22.90 -4.87
CA ASP A 289 22.00 22.64 -6.31
C ASP A 289 20.81 21.72 -6.64
N ASP A 290 20.07 21.25 -5.64
CA ASP A 290 18.95 20.33 -5.82
C ASP A 290 17.60 21.06 -5.82
N SER A 291 16.67 20.55 -6.64
CA SER A 291 15.30 21.04 -6.68
C SER A 291 14.32 19.94 -7.03
N VAL A 292 13.19 19.94 -6.33
CA VAL A 292 12.06 19.03 -6.58
C VAL A 292 10.76 19.82 -6.74
N SER A 293 9.85 19.29 -7.54
CA SER A 293 8.55 19.90 -7.81
C SER A 293 7.44 18.86 -7.64
N GLU A 294 6.38 19.25 -6.95
CA GLU A 294 5.24 18.39 -6.67
C GLU A 294 3.93 19.15 -6.72
N LYS A 295 2.85 18.47 -7.12
CA LYS A 295 1.49 18.97 -7.01
C LYS A 295 0.92 18.60 -5.64
N ILE A 296 0.58 19.61 -4.83
CA ILE A 296 0.07 19.43 -3.47
C ILE A 296 -1.27 20.14 -3.31
N GLY A 297 -2.25 19.45 -2.74
CA GLY A 297 -3.52 20.03 -2.30
C GLY A 297 -3.49 20.37 -0.81
N PHE A 298 -4.24 21.40 -0.43
CA PHE A 298 -4.35 21.87 0.96
C PHE A 298 -5.75 21.66 1.47
N ARG A 299 -5.92 20.87 2.54
CA ARG A 299 -7.21 20.60 3.20
C ARG A 299 -6.98 20.28 4.66
N GLU A 300 -8.02 20.48 5.47
CA GLU A 300 -8.06 20.00 6.84
C GLU A 300 -9.10 18.88 6.97
N ILE A 301 -8.73 17.79 7.62
CA ILE A 301 -9.64 16.72 8.03
C ILE A 301 -9.62 16.63 9.56
N SER A 302 -10.79 16.57 10.18
CA SER A 302 -10.91 16.47 11.64
C SER A 302 -12.18 15.73 12.05
N VAL A 303 -12.31 15.44 13.34
CA VAL A 303 -13.49 14.81 13.95
C VAL A 303 -14.06 15.73 15.02
N SER A 304 -15.38 15.83 15.07
CA SER A 304 -16.12 16.55 16.13
C SER A 304 -17.33 15.74 16.57
N GLY A 305 -17.25 15.17 17.77
CA GLY A 305 -18.18 14.13 18.22
C GLY A 305 -18.22 12.99 17.22
N THR A 306 -19.41 12.63 16.74
CA THR A 306 -19.61 11.58 15.74
C THR A 306 -19.50 12.08 14.30
N ASN A 307 -19.09 13.32 14.03
CA ASN A 307 -18.97 13.85 12.66
C ASN A 307 -17.53 13.85 12.18
N ILE A 308 -17.34 13.46 10.91
CA ILE A 308 -16.10 13.70 10.16
C ILE A 308 -16.26 15.06 9.46
N LEU A 309 -15.27 15.94 9.60
CA LEU A 309 -15.27 17.28 9.03
C LEU A 309 -14.17 17.40 7.97
N LEU A 310 -14.55 17.76 6.75
CA LEU A 310 -13.63 18.20 5.71
C LEU A 310 -13.73 19.72 5.59
N ASN A 311 -12.61 20.42 5.81
CA ASN A 311 -12.55 21.89 5.79
C ASN A 311 -13.63 22.52 6.68
N GLY A 312 -13.85 21.94 7.86
CA GLY A 312 -14.81 22.40 8.87
C GLY A 312 -16.28 22.06 8.57
N LYS A 313 -16.57 21.37 7.46
CA LYS A 313 -17.94 20.98 7.09
C LYS A 313 -18.14 19.47 7.29
N PRO A 314 -19.25 19.03 7.91
CA PRO A 314 -19.59 17.61 7.99
C PRO A 314 -19.62 16.97 6.60
N VAL A 315 -18.98 15.81 6.48
CA VAL A 315 -18.97 15.02 5.25
C VAL A 315 -19.43 13.59 5.53
N TYR A 316 -20.25 13.05 4.63
CA TYR A 316 -20.52 11.63 4.57
C TYR A 316 -19.57 11.00 3.54
N LEU A 317 -18.81 9.98 3.97
CA LEU A 317 -17.88 9.26 3.11
C LEU A 317 -18.63 8.16 2.34
N ASN A 318 -19.20 8.53 1.19
CA ASN A 318 -19.82 7.59 0.28
C ASN A 318 -18.73 6.93 -0.56
N GLY A 319 -18.34 5.72 -0.21
CA GLY A 319 -17.23 5.07 -0.88
C GLY A 319 -17.49 3.62 -1.26
N VAL A 320 -16.41 2.95 -1.58
CA VAL A 320 -16.33 1.53 -1.94
C VAL A 320 -14.91 1.05 -1.65
N SER A 321 -14.76 -0.19 -1.22
CA SER A 321 -13.44 -0.79 -1.04
C SER A 321 -12.88 -1.27 -2.38
N CYS A 322 -11.56 -1.32 -2.53
CA CYS A 322 -10.90 -1.72 -3.76
C CYS A 322 -9.56 -2.42 -3.47
N HIS A 323 -9.35 -3.59 -4.09
CA HIS A 323 -8.05 -4.24 -4.16
C HIS A 323 -7.21 -3.66 -5.31
N GLU A 324 -5.90 -3.86 -5.28
CA GLU A 324 -5.00 -3.55 -6.41
C GLU A 324 -4.95 -4.77 -7.33
N GLU A 325 -5.98 -4.99 -8.16
CA GLU A 325 -6.02 -6.17 -9.04
C GLU A 325 -6.50 -5.90 -10.47
N SER A 326 -5.90 -6.63 -11.41
CA SER A 326 -6.31 -6.76 -12.80
C SER A 326 -6.35 -8.25 -13.21
N VAL A 327 -7.31 -8.60 -14.06
CA VAL A 327 -7.33 -9.92 -14.73
C VAL A 327 -6.07 -10.14 -15.55
N LYS A 328 -5.57 -9.12 -16.25
CA LYS A 328 -4.41 -9.23 -17.14
C LYS A 328 -3.09 -9.08 -16.39
N ASN A 329 -3.01 -8.09 -15.51
CA ASN A 329 -1.74 -7.65 -14.93
C ASN A 329 -1.52 -8.13 -13.48
N GLY A 330 -2.50 -8.81 -12.89
CA GLY A 330 -2.44 -9.17 -11.48
C GLY A 330 -2.39 -7.91 -10.63
N LYS A 331 -1.36 -7.78 -9.80
CA LYS A 331 -1.15 -6.62 -8.92
C LYS A 331 -0.43 -5.43 -9.59
N ALA A 332 0.09 -5.61 -10.81
CA ALA A 332 0.84 -4.59 -11.54
C ALA A 332 -0.09 -3.70 -12.40
N LEU A 333 -1.02 -2.98 -11.76
CA LEU A 333 -2.02 -2.17 -12.47
C LEU A 333 -1.35 -1.06 -13.31
N THR A 334 -1.89 -0.82 -14.50
CA THR A 334 -1.50 0.33 -15.31
C THR A 334 -2.15 1.62 -14.80
N GLU A 335 -1.69 2.78 -15.28
CA GLU A 335 -2.34 4.05 -14.95
C GLU A 335 -3.81 4.07 -15.41
N GLU A 336 -4.09 3.52 -16.59
CA GLU A 336 -5.41 3.45 -17.18
C GLU A 336 -6.36 2.63 -16.30
N GLU A 337 -5.90 1.49 -15.78
CA GLU A 337 -6.70 0.65 -14.87
C GLU A 337 -7.00 1.37 -13.54
N VAL A 338 -6.05 2.14 -13.01
CA VAL A 338 -6.27 2.95 -11.80
C VAL A 338 -7.28 4.08 -12.08
N ARG A 339 -7.13 4.80 -13.20
CA ARG A 339 -8.06 5.86 -13.61
C ARG A 339 -9.46 5.31 -13.89
N GLU A 340 -9.57 4.14 -14.51
CA GLU A 340 -10.84 3.43 -14.71
C GLU A 340 -11.50 3.11 -13.36
N ASN A 341 -10.76 2.53 -12.41
CA ASN A 341 -11.28 2.21 -11.09
C ASN A 341 -11.86 3.46 -10.41
N PHE A 342 -11.18 4.61 -10.49
CA PHE A 342 -11.62 5.85 -9.86
C PHE A 342 -12.78 6.51 -10.60
N ALA A 343 -12.82 6.40 -11.93
CA ALA A 343 -13.98 6.82 -12.72
C ALA A 343 -15.22 6.00 -12.34
N LEU A 344 -15.08 4.69 -12.10
CA LEU A 344 -16.18 3.83 -11.63
C LEU A 344 -16.65 4.23 -10.22
N VAL A 345 -15.75 4.64 -9.32
CA VAL A 345 -16.15 5.19 -8.00
C VAL A 345 -16.95 6.48 -8.18
N LYS A 346 -16.53 7.38 -9.07
CA LYS A 346 -17.30 8.59 -9.38
C LYS A 346 -18.65 8.27 -10.02
N GLU A 347 -18.72 7.27 -10.90
CA GLU A 347 -19.98 6.82 -11.50
C GLU A 347 -20.94 6.22 -10.46
N LEU A 348 -20.39 5.56 -9.44
CA LEU A 348 -21.12 5.11 -8.24
C LEU A 348 -21.63 6.30 -7.39
N GLY A 349 -21.30 7.55 -7.73
CA GLY A 349 -21.59 8.72 -6.90
C GLY A 349 -20.72 8.79 -5.65
N GLY A 350 -19.59 8.09 -5.63
CA GLY A 350 -18.66 8.05 -4.51
C GLY A 350 -17.71 9.26 -4.48
N ASN A 351 -17.36 9.68 -3.26
CA ASN A 351 -16.35 10.71 -2.98
C ASN A 351 -15.12 10.15 -2.24
N TYR A 352 -15.14 8.84 -1.97
CA TYR A 352 -14.22 8.16 -1.07
C TYR A 352 -13.92 6.74 -1.55
N ILE A 353 -12.71 6.24 -1.32
CA ILE A 353 -12.31 4.87 -1.66
C ILE A 353 -11.41 4.31 -0.56
N ARG A 354 -11.67 3.07 -0.14
CA ARG A 354 -10.77 2.32 0.74
C ARG A 354 -9.85 1.45 -0.10
N LEU A 355 -8.57 1.77 -0.11
CA LEU A 355 -7.54 1.02 -0.82
C LEU A 355 -7.03 -0.10 0.09
N ALA A 356 -7.58 -1.30 -0.10
CA ALA A 356 -7.39 -2.45 0.77
C ALA A 356 -6.39 -3.45 0.16
N HIS A 357 -5.67 -4.26 0.94
CA HIS A 357 -5.44 -4.18 2.39
C HIS A 357 -3.98 -3.75 2.67
N TYR A 358 -3.40 -3.01 1.74
CA TYR A 358 -1.98 -2.72 1.68
C TYR A 358 -1.77 -1.43 0.87
N PRO A 359 -0.59 -0.81 0.93
CA PRO A 359 -0.26 0.32 0.07
C PRO A 359 -0.43 -0.02 -1.42
N HIS A 360 -1.44 0.56 -2.07
CA HIS A 360 -1.50 0.59 -3.54
C HIS A 360 -0.35 1.45 -4.08
N HIS A 361 -0.11 1.41 -5.39
CA HIS A 361 0.93 2.16 -6.08
C HIS A 361 0.80 3.66 -5.79
N GLU A 362 1.91 4.40 -5.60
CA GLU A 362 1.85 5.84 -5.31
C GLU A 362 1.07 6.66 -6.35
N ARG A 363 0.97 6.17 -7.60
CA ARG A 363 0.17 6.82 -8.64
C ARG A 363 -1.31 6.87 -8.26
N SER A 364 -1.82 5.89 -7.50
CA SER A 364 -3.20 5.88 -7.03
C SER A 364 -3.51 7.10 -6.17
N ALA A 365 -2.64 7.47 -5.23
CA ALA A 365 -2.86 8.67 -4.43
C ALA A 365 -2.73 9.97 -5.26
N ARG A 366 -1.82 10.02 -6.23
CA ARG A 366 -1.69 11.18 -7.15
C ARG A 366 -2.90 11.34 -8.06
N ILE A 367 -3.42 10.25 -8.61
CA ILE A 367 -4.62 10.27 -9.46
C ILE A 367 -5.85 10.63 -8.63
N ALA A 368 -5.92 10.23 -7.36
CA ALA A 368 -7.01 10.61 -6.47
C ALA A 368 -6.96 12.09 -6.08
N ASP A 369 -5.77 12.65 -5.87
CA ASP A 369 -5.56 14.09 -5.70
C ASP A 369 -6.15 14.86 -6.90
N GLU A 370 -5.88 14.40 -8.13
CA GLU A 370 -6.39 15.01 -9.38
C GLU A 370 -7.89 14.79 -9.58
N ALA A 371 -8.38 13.58 -9.34
CA ALA A 371 -9.77 13.20 -9.59
C ALA A 371 -10.75 13.67 -8.50
N GLY A 372 -10.23 14.17 -7.36
CA GLY A 372 -11.04 14.53 -6.22
C GLY A 372 -11.68 13.31 -5.55
N LEU A 373 -10.89 12.32 -5.17
CA LEU A 373 -11.36 11.19 -4.36
C LEU A 373 -10.59 11.14 -3.05
N MET A 374 -11.31 11.00 -1.94
CA MET A 374 -10.67 10.77 -0.65
C MET A 374 -10.25 9.31 -0.51
N ILE A 375 -9.14 9.05 0.17
CA ILE A 375 -8.53 7.73 0.34
C ILE A 375 -8.44 7.37 1.82
N TRP A 376 -8.81 6.12 2.12
CA TRP A 376 -8.28 5.34 3.24
C TRP A 376 -7.18 4.44 2.71
N ALA A 377 -5.96 4.62 3.23
CA ALA A 377 -4.80 3.82 2.91
C ALA A 377 -4.42 2.94 4.10
N GLU A 378 -4.01 1.71 3.86
CA GLU A 378 -3.92 0.67 4.88
C GLU A 378 -2.61 -0.13 4.77
N VAL A 379 -2.09 -0.61 5.89
CA VAL A 379 -1.02 -1.63 5.95
C VAL A 379 -1.60 -3.04 6.18
N PRO A 380 -0.95 -4.11 5.69
CA PRO A 380 -1.51 -5.46 5.71
C PRO A 380 -1.38 -6.18 7.06
N VAL A 381 -1.63 -5.48 8.17
CA VAL A 381 -1.80 -6.07 9.52
C VAL A 381 -3.18 -6.73 9.56
N TYR A 382 -3.26 -7.92 9.00
CA TYR A 382 -4.52 -8.58 8.64
C TYR A 382 -4.69 -9.91 9.37
N TRP A 383 -5.86 -10.12 9.98
CA TRP A 383 -6.19 -11.35 10.72
C TRP A 383 -5.14 -11.73 11.79
N SER A 384 -4.58 -12.93 11.71
CA SER A 384 -3.78 -13.59 12.74
C SER A 384 -2.28 -13.29 12.59
N VAL A 385 -1.91 -12.01 12.74
CA VAL A 385 -0.51 -11.59 12.85
C VAL A 385 0.05 -12.04 14.20
N ASP A 386 1.30 -12.51 14.22
CA ASP A 386 2.03 -12.78 15.47
C ASP A 386 2.47 -11.47 16.12
N PHE A 387 1.61 -10.94 16.99
CA PHE A 387 1.85 -9.69 17.72
C PHE A 387 2.92 -9.78 18.81
N THR A 388 3.51 -10.96 19.05
CA THR A 388 4.57 -11.16 20.05
C THR A 388 5.97 -11.21 19.44
N ASN A 389 6.06 -11.47 18.13
CA ASN A 389 7.33 -11.64 17.44
C ASN A 389 7.99 -10.27 17.14
N PRO A 390 9.20 -9.99 17.67
CA PRO A 390 9.87 -8.71 17.47
C PRO A 390 10.17 -8.38 15.99
N THR A 391 10.41 -9.39 15.16
CA THR A 391 10.68 -9.20 13.73
C THR A 391 9.40 -8.78 13.00
N THR A 392 8.28 -9.45 13.31
CA THR A 392 6.95 -9.12 12.79
C THR A 392 6.54 -7.71 13.21
N ILE A 393 6.74 -7.35 14.48
CA ILE A 393 6.48 -6.01 15.01
C ILE A 393 7.29 -4.95 14.23
N LYS A 394 8.61 -5.16 14.09
CA LYS A 394 9.49 -4.24 13.37
C LYS A 394 9.06 -4.06 11.91
N ASN A 395 8.66 -5.15 11.24
CA ASN A 395 8.16 -5.13 9.86
C ASN A 395 6.89 -4.28 9.74
N GLY A 396 5.90 -4.47 10.63
CA GLY A 396 4.65 -3.71 10.58
C GLY A 396 4.85 -2.20 10.81
N HIS A 397 5.75 -1.82 11.72
CA HIS A 397 6.16 -0.42 11.89
C HIS A 397 6.87 0.13 10.65
N ALA A 398 7.75 -0.66 10.02
CA ALA A 398 8.47 -0.25 8.82
C ALA A 398 7.51 0.03 7.66
N GLN A 399 6.58 -0.88 7.36
CA GLN A 399 5.60 -0.71 6.28
C GLN A 399 4.69 0.50 6.52
N LEU A 400 4.29 0.78 7.77
CA LEU A 400 3.51 1.97 8.10
C LEU A 400 4.32 3.26 7.88
N GLU A 401 5.58 3.27 8.32
CA GLU A 401 6.45 4.43 8.13
C GLU A 401 6.71 4.71 6.65
N GLU A 402 6.97 3.67 5.85
CA GLU A 402 7.15 3.78 4.40
C GLU A 402 5.89 4.32 3.70
N LEU A 403 4.70 3.80 4.03
CA LEU A 403 3.42 4.29 3.52
C LEU A 403 3.24 5.79 3.81
N ILE A 404 3.38 6.18 5.08
CA ILE A 404 3.11 7.56 5.50
C ILE A 404 4.13 8.52 4.88
N ARG A 405 5.42 8.18 4.89
CA ARG A 405 6.45 9.03 4.28
C ARG A 405 6.20 9.25 2.79
N ARG A 406 5.78 8.20 2.07
CA ARG A 406 5.47 8.27 0.63
C ARG A 406 4.29 9.20 0.33
N ASP A 407 3.22 9.12 1.13
CA ASP A 407 1.92 9.68 0.77
C ASP A 407 1.46 10.86 1.65
N ARG A 408 2.25 11.30 2.65
CA ARG A 408 1.88 12.41 3.56
C ARG A 408 1.64 13.77 2.91
N ASN A 409 2.05 13.97 1.65
CA ASN A 409 1.72 15.18 0.88
C ASN A 409 0.46 15.02 -0.01
N ARG A 410 -0.24 13.88 0.04
CA ARG A 410 -1.45 13.59 -0.76
C ARG A 410 -2.72 14.09 -0.08
N ALA A 411 -3.34 15.14 -0.61
CA ALA A 411 -4.55 15.72 -0.02
C ALA A 411 -5.71 14.73 0.04
N SER A 412 -5.81 13.87 -0.98
CA SER A 412 -6.77 12.77 -1.11
C SER A 412 -6.70 11.80 0.06
N VAL A 413 -5.51 11.45 0.56
CA VAL A 413 -5.40 10.53 1.68
C VAL A 413 -5.86 11.24 2.95
N ILE A 414 -6.91 10.75 3.59
CA ILE A 414 -7.50 11.35 4.79
C ILE A 414 -7.43 10.44 6.01
N ILE A 415 -7.27 9.13 5.80
CA ILE A 415 -7.25 8.11 6.85
C ILE A 415 -6.06 7.17 6.63
N TRP A 416 -5.25 6.98 7.67
CA TRP A 416 -4.30 5.87 7.80
C TRP A 416 -4.93 4.75 8.60
N SER A 417 -4.98 3.55 8.01
CA SER A 417 -5.45 2.35 8.69
C SER A 417 -4.31 1.46 9.15
N VAL A 418 -4.34 1.08 10.42
CA VAL A 418 -3.28 0.29 11.06
C VAL A 418 -3.55 -1.22 11.02
N GLY A 419 -4.67 -1.68 10.47
CA GLY A 419 -4.96 -3.09 10.27
C GLY A 419 -6.44 -3.42 10.09
N ASN A 420 -6.73 -4.71 9.97
CA ASN A 420 -8.04 -5.24 9.62
C ASN A 420 -8.34 -6.60 10.27
N GLU A 421 -9.49 -6.69 10.93
CA GLU A 421 -10.11 -7.92 11.48
C GLU A 421 -9.18 -8.73 12.40
N ASN A 422 -8.47 -8.05 13.28
CA ASN A 422 -7.59 -8.71 14.24
C ASN A 422 -8.33 -9.00 15.55
N PRO A 423 -8.10 -10.15 16.20
CA PRO A 423 -8.74 -10.50 17.46
C PRO A 423 -8.34 -9.53 18.59
N ASP A 424 -9.29 -9.14 19.43
CA ASP A 424 -9.05 -8.25 20.58
C ASP A 424 -8.32 -8.99 21.71
N THR A 425 -6.99 -9.03 21.62
CA THR A 425 -6.06 -9.55 22.64
C THR A 425 -5.15 -8.43 23.15
N ASP A 426 -4.48 -8.66 24.28
CA ASP A 426 -3.58 -7.65 24.88
C ASP A 426 -2.37 -7.34 23.97
N ASP A 427 -1.75 -8.36 23.37
CA ASP A 427 -0.61 -8.17 22.45
C ASP A 427 -1.04 -7.42 21.18
N ARG A 428 -2.21 -7.76 20.62
CA ARG A 428 -2.79 -7.02 19.49
C ARG A 428 -3.01 -5.55 19.84
N LEU A 429 -3.58 -5.28 21.01
CA LEU A 429 -3.87 -3.91 21.46
C LEU A 429 -2.58 -3.11 21.64
N ALA A 430 -1.56 -3.70 22.26
CA ALA A 430 -0.25 -3.08 22.45
C ALA A 430 0.40 -2.74 21.10
N PHE A 431 0.41 -3.69 20.17
CA PHE A 431 0.99 -3.50 18.85
C PHE A 431 0.22 -2.46 18.00
N MET A 432 -1.08 -2.66 17.77
CA MET A 432 -1.87 -1.78 16.90
C MET A 432 -2.11 -0.39 17.51
N GLY A 433 -2.23 -0.30 18.85
CA GLY A 433 -2.23 0.99 19.54
C GLY A 433 -0.89 1.72 19.39
N GLY A 434 0.24 0.99 19.37
CA GLY A 434 1.56 1.52 19.04
C GLY A 434 1.66 2.03 17.60
N LEU A 435 1.14 1.28 16.61
CA LEU A 435 1.04 1.74 15.23
C LEU A 435 0.20 3.02 15.11
N ALA A 436 -0.94 3.09 15.81
CA ALA A 436 -1.82 4.25 15.78
C ALA A 436 -1.15 5.51 16.37
N LYS A 437 -0.33 5.36 17.42
CA LYS A 437 0.50 6.46 17.95
C LYS A 437 1.57 6.87 16.94
N LYS A 438 2.29 5.91 16.37
CA LYS A 438 3.34 6.16 15.38
C LYS A 438 2.80 6.87 14.13
N ALA A 439 1.59 6.53 13.68
CA ALA A 439 0.93 7.21 12.57
C ALA A 439 0.75 8.71 12.85
N ARG A 440 0.29 9.08 14.05
CA ARG A 440 0.13 10.49 14.47
C ARG A 440 1.44 11.23 14.64
N GLU A 441 2.48 10.54 15.12
CA GLU A 441 3.83 11.11 15.21
C GLU A 441 4.40 11.46 13.84
N LEU A 442 4.21 10.57 12.86
CA LEU A 442 4.68 10.75 11.49
C LEU A 442 3.83 11.74 10.70
N ASP A 443 2.54 11.81 10.99
CA ASP A 443 1.59 12.68 10.31
C ASP A 443 0.46 13.15 11.25
N PRO A 444 0.54 14.41 11.73
CA PRO A 444 -0.48 14.97 12.60
C PRO A 444 -1.70 15.54 11.84
N THR A 445 -1.76 15.38 10.52
CA THR A 445 -2.77 16.04 9.66
C THR A 445 -3.88 15.13 9.15
N ARG A 446 -3.80 13.83 9.43
CA ARG A 446 -4.76 12.82 8.98
C ARG A 446 -5.36 12.05 10.15
N LEU A 447 -6.51 11.44 9.90
CA LEU A 447 -7.19 10.58 10.85
C LEU A 447 -6.54 9.20 10.88
N VAL A 448 -6.60 8.52 12.02
CA VAL A 448 -6.18 7.13 12.19
C VAL A 448 -7.40 6.25 12.42
N SER A 449 -7.44 5.11 11.72
CA SER A 449 -8.50 4.12 11.85
C SER A 449 -7.95 2.69 11.79
N ALA A 450 -8.83 1.71 11.88
CA ALA A 450 -8.63 0.30 11.62
C ALA A 450 -10.01 -0.32 11.35
N ALA A 451 -10.06 -1.40 10.59
CA ALA A 451 -11.28 -2.19 10.42
C ALA A 451 -11.42 -3.18 11.58
N CYS A 452 -12.21 -2.83 12.60
CA CYS A 452 -12.47 -3.66 13.77
C CYS A 452 -13.59 -4.67 13.51
N LEU A 453 -13.61 -5.74 14.33
CA LEU A 453 -14.69 -6.72 14.34
C LEU A 453 -15.84 -6.24 15.22
N LEU A 454 -17.06 -6.65 14.87
CA LEU A 454 -18.22 -6.52 15.76
C LEU A 454 -18.12 -7.54 16.92
N ASP A 455 -18.49 -7.13 18.13
CA ASP A 455 -18.69 -8.05 19.24
C ASP A 455 -19.97 -8.86 18.99
N ASN A 456 -19.80 -10.07 18.45
CA ASN A 456 -20.90 -10.98 18.12
C ASN A 456 -21.49 -11.71 19.34
N VAL A 457 -20.88 -11.59 20.52
CA VAL A 457 -21.44 -12.14 21.77
C VAL A 457 -22.49 -11.19 22.32
N HIS A 458 -22.16 -9.91 22.38
CA HIS A 458 -23.03 -8.88 22.95
C HIS A 458 -23.80 -8.07 21.90
N TYR A 459 -23.56 -8.33 20.61
CA TYR A 459 -24.12 -7.58 19.48
C TYR A 459 -23.94 -6.08 19.67
N LYS A 460 -22.68 -5.61 19.66
CA LYS A 460 -22.37 -4.19 19.77
C LYS A 460 -21.01 -3.87 19.15
N ILE A 461 -20.80 -2.61 18.84
CA ILE A 461 -19.49 -2.07 18.48
C ILE A 461 -18.67 -1.96 19.77
N ALA A 462 -17.75 -2.90 19.97
CA ALA A 462 -16.86 -2.93 21.12
C ALA A 462 -15.53 -3.58 20.75
N ASP A 463 -14.47 -2.77 20.76
CA ASP A 463 -13.09 -3.19 20.55
C ASP A 463 -12.20 -2.17 21.28
N ARG A 464 -11.28 -2.65 22.13
CA ARG A 464 -10.39 -1.77 22.93
C ARG A 464 -9.48 -0.89 22.07
N LEU A 465 -9.20 -1.28 20.82
CA LEU A 465 -8.40 -0.47 19.91
C LEU A 465 -9.10 0.86 19.56
N THR A 466 -10.43 0.94 19.65
CA THR A 466 -11.18 2.16 19.30
C THR A 466 -10.77 3.37 20.13
N GLU A 467 -10.21 3.20 21.34
CA GLU A 467 -9.63 4.28 22.14
C GLU A 467 -8.49 5.01 21.41
N TYR A 468 -7.72 4.30 20.59
CA TYR A 468 -6.57 4.78 19.83
C TYR A 468 -6.92 5.27 18.42
N LEU A 469 -8.18 5.21 18.00
CA LEU A 469 -8.62 5.59 16.66
C LEU A 469 -9.38 6.92 16.68
N ASP A 470 -9.31 7.70 15.61
CA ASP A 470 -10.12 8.92 15.46
C ASP A 470 -11.49 8.59 14.84
N VAL A 471 -11.53 7.53 14.02
CA VAL A 471 -12.72 6.99 13.36
C VAL A 471 -12.76 5.48 13.55
N ILE A 472 -13.91 4.93 13.89
CA ILE A 472 -14.09 3.48 14.02
C ILE A 472 -14.41 2.91 12.64
N GLY A 473 -13.52 2.06 12.10
CA GLY A 473 -13.87 1.18 10.99
C GLY A 473 -14.53 -0.08 11.53
N LEU A 474 -15.62 -0.51 10.91
CA LEU A 474 -16.34 -1.72 11.30
C LEU A 474 -16.64 -2.58 10.08
N ASN A 475 -16.20 -3.83 10.12
CA ASN A 475 -16.62 -4.83 9.16
C ASN A 475 -17.84 -5.59 9.68
N GLU A 476 -18.87 -5.72 8.85
CA GLU A 476 -20.05 -6.53 9.14
C GLU A 476 -20.60 -7.21 7.88
N TYR A 477 -21.17 -8.40 8.02
CA TYR A 477 -21.66 -9.19 6.89
C TYR A 477 -23.02 -9.84 7.20
N PHE A 478 -23.92 -9.07 7.82
CA PHE A 478 -25.29 -9.51 8.06
C PHE A 478 -26.06 -9.67 6.73
N GLY A 479 -26.81 -10.77 6.61
CA GLY A 479 -27.40 -11.22 5.35
C GLY A 479 -26.51 -12.14 4.51
N TRP A 480 -25.22 -12.23 4.82
CA TRP A 480 -24.27 -13.10 4.12
C TRP A 480 -23.65 -14.13 5.08
N TYR A 481 -22.55 -13.79 5.75
CA TYR A 481 -21.92 -14.68 6.74
C TYR A 481 -22.76 -14.80 8.02
N MET A 482 -23.53 -13.76 8.34
CA MET A 482 -24.46 -13.73 9.46
C MET A 482 -25.89 -13.57 8.91
N PRO A 483 -26.64 -14.65 8.62
CA PRO A 483 -27.83 -14.57 7.76
C PRO A 483 -29.00 -13.72 8.33
N ASP A 484 -29.02 -13.44 9.63
CA ASP A 484 -30.11 -12.73 10.31
C ASP A 484 -29.91 -11.21 10.33
N PHE A 485 -30.58 -10.48 9.42
CA PHE A 485 -30.53 -9.02 9.37
C PHE A 485 -31.05 -8.31 10.62
N ASN A 486 -31.93 -8.93 11.40
CA ASN A 486 -32.47 -8.26 12.60
C ASN A 486 -31.36 -8.03 13.63
N ARG A 487 -30.31 -8.87 13.61
CA ARG A 487 -29.14 -8.71 14.46
C ARG A 487 -28.27 -7.52 14.06
N LEU A 488 -28.30 -7.06 12.81
CA LEU A 488 -27.59 -5.84 12.40
C LEU A 488 -28.18 -4.61 13.08
N GLU A 489 -29.51 -4.43 12.94
CA GLU A 489 -30.22 -3.31 13.57
C GLU A 489 -30.12 -3.38 15.10
N HIS A 490 -30.26 -4.59 15.67
CA HIS A 490 -30.03 -4.79 17.10
C HIS A 490 -28.61 -4.41 17.53
N SER A 491 -27.60 -4.77 16.74
CA SER A 491 -26.19 -4.48 17.07
C SER A 491 -25.91 -2.99 17.14
N PHE A 492 -26.47 -2.23 16.20
CA PHE A 492 -26.32 -0.78 16.19
C PHE A 492 -27.18 -0.10 17.26
N ALA A 493 -28.38 -0.61 17.55
CA ALA A 493 -29.21 -0.10 18.66
C ALA A 493 -28.58 -0.33 20.04
N ASN A 494 -27.79 -1.40 20.20
CA ASN A 494 -27.01 -1.68 21.41
C ASN A 494 -25.68 -0.90 21.48
N SER A 495 -25.34 -0.14 20.44
CA SER A 495 -24.09 0.61 20.33
C SER A 495 -24.32 2.09 20.55
N ASN A 496 -23.41 2.74 21.27
CA ASN A 496 -23.43 4.19 21.46
C ASN A 496 -22.00 4.77 21.36
N PRO A 497 -21.37 4.72 20.17
CA PRO A 497 -20.03 5.24 19.98
C PRO A 497 -20.01 6.77 20.09
N ASP A 498 -18.96 7.31 20.69
CA ASP A 498 -18.68 8.74 20.79
C ASP A 498 -17.90 9.28 19.57
N LYS A 499 -17.44 8.38 18.70
CA LYS A 499 -16.68 8.65 17.48
C LYS A 499 -17.49 8.31 16.22
N PRO A 500 -17.17 8.92 15.06
CA PRO A 500 -17.75 8.53 13.79
C PRO A 500 -17.43 7.06 13.47
N VAL A 501 -18.40 6.37 12.85
CA VAL A 501 -18.24 5.01 12.35
C VAL A 501 -18.25 5.02 10.82
N ILE A 502 -17.30 4.31 10.22
CA ILE A 502 -17.32 3.91 8.82
C ILE A 502 -17.58 2.41 8.77
N ILE A 503 -18.63 1.99 8.06
CA ILE A 503 -18.80 0.56 7.77
C ILE A 503 -17.80 0.20 6.67
N SER A 504 -16.63 -0.29 7.09
CA SER A 504 -15.44 -0.46 6.24
C SER A 504 -15.55 -1.65 5.29
N GLU A 505 -16.40 -2.62 5.63
CA GLU A 505 -16.83 -3.71 4.74
C GLU A 505 -18.26 -4.13 5.07
N PHE A 506 -19.02 -4.37 4.01
CA PHE A 506 -20.31 -5.05 4.01
C PHE A 506 -20.66 -5.52 2.60
N GLY A 507 -21.57 -6.47 2.47
CA GLY A 507 -22.09 -6.92 1.19
C GLY A 507 -22.28 -8.44 1.10
N GLY A 508 -22.49 -8.92 -0.12
CA GLY A 508 -22.74 -10.33 -0.43
C GLY A 508 -22.25 -10.70 -1.82
N GLY A 509 -21.87 -11.96 -2.00
CA GLY A 509 -21.29 -12.44 -3.26
C GLY A 509 -22.35 -12.80 -4.29
N CYS A 510 -22.14 -12.46 -5.55
CA CYS A 510 -22.88 -13.00 -6.69
C CYS A 510 -22.02 -13.19 -7.94
N LEU A 511 -22.33 -14.22 -8.73
CA LEU A 511 -21.73 -14.41 -10.05
C LEU A 511 -22.53 -13.59 -11.08
N ALA A 512 -21.83 -12.75 -11.85
CA ALA A 512 -22.50 -11.90 -12.84
C ALA A 512 -23.26 -12.73 -13.88
N GLY A 513 -24.54 -12.40 -14.10
CA GLY A 513 -25.47 -13.13 -14.96
C GLY A 513 -26.06 -14.41 -14.35
N HIS A 514 -25.77 -14.72 -13.08
CA HIS A 514 -26.43 -15.81 -12.37
C HIS A 514 -27.65 -15.27 -11.61
N HIS A 515 -28.83 -15.71 -12.03
CA HIS A 515 -30.11 -15.25 -11.49
C HIS A 515 -30.83 -16.36 -10.72
N GLY A 516 -31.66 -15.96 -9.77
CA GLY A 516 -32.52 -16.87 -9.01
C GLY A 516 -33.44 -16.12 -8.06
N THR A 517 -33.76 -16.73 -6.92
CA THR A 517 -34.55 -16.04 -5.89
C THR A 517 -33.66 -15.18 -5.00
N LYS A 518 -34.25 -14.17 -4.34
CA LYS A 518 -33.53 -13.32 -3.36
C LYS A 518 -32.91 -14.08 -2.17
N TYR A 519 -33.26 -15.34 -1.95
CA TYR A 519 -32.72 -16.20 -0.89
C TYR A 519 -31.66 -17.19 -1.41
N GLU A 520 -31.47 -17.28 -2.71
CA GLU A 520 -30.51 -18.18 -3.33
C GLU A 520 -29.13 -17.51 -3.37
N MET A 521 -28.19 -18.01 -2.57
CA MET A 521 -26.83 -17.45 -2.49
C MET A 521 -26.16 -17.42 -3.86
N PHE A 522 -25.30 -16.42 -4.07
CA PHE A 522 -24.56 -16.19 -5.31
C PHE A 522 -25.37 -15.71 -6.52
N THR A 523 -26.67 -15.46 -6.35
CA THR A 523 -27.51 -14.82 -7.38
C THR A 523 -27.44 -13.30 -7.28
N GLU A 524 -27.66 -12.63 -8.41
CA GLU A 524 -27.75 -11.17 -8.46
C GLU A 524 -28.90 -10.62 -7.58
N GLU A 525 -30.04 -11.32 -7.54
CA GLU A 525 -31.19 -10.95 -6.70
C GLU A 525 -30.90 -11.09 -5.20
N ASN A 526 -30.07 -12.06 -4.79
CA ASN A 526 -29.64 -12.18 -3.40
C ASN A 526 -28.69 -11.04 -3.02
N GLN A 527 -27.73 -10.68 -3.88
CA GLN A 527 -26.90 -9.50 -3.65
C GLN A 527 -27.77 -8.24 -3.55
N GLU A 528 -28.72 -8.05 -4.46
CA GLU A 528 -29.64 -6.90 -4.43
C GLU A 528 -30.40 -6.82 -3.10
N PHE A 529 -30.93 -7.95 -2.62
CA PHE A 529 -31.65 -8.04 -1.36
C PHE A 529 -30.78 -7.68 -0.16
N ILE A 530 -29.54 -8.18 -0.11
CA ILE A 530 -28.58 -7.87 0.96
C ILE A 530 -28.31 -6.36 1.03
N TYR A 531 -27.95 -5.75 -0.11
CA TYR A 531 -27.62 -4.33 -0.16
C TYR A 531 -28.83 -3.43 0.20
N LYS A 532 -30.05 -3.77 -0.24
CA LYS A 532 -31.26 -3.03 0.16
C LYS A 532 -31.45 -3.06 1.69
N ARG A 533 -31.35 -4.26 2.29
CA ARG A 533 -31.58 -4.43 3.74
C ARG A 533 -30.49 -3.77 4.58
N GLN A 534 -29.21 -3.91 4.23
CA GLN A 534 -28.11 -3.27 4.95
C GLN A 534 -28.23 -1.74 4.90
N THR A 535 -28.41 -1.17 3.70
CA THR A 535 -28.52 0.29 3.54
C THR A 535 -29.77 0.88 4.20
N GLU A 536 -30.90 0.15 4.26
CA GLU A 536 -32.07 0.52 5.06
C GLU A 536 -31.76 0.67 6.55
N VAL A 537 -30.94 -0.22 7.10
CA VAL A 537 -30.54 -0.16 8.51
C VAL A 537 -29.54 0.97 8.74
N PHE A 538 -28.53 1.12 7.88
CA PHE A 538 -27.49 2.16 8.04
C PHE A 538 -28.06 3.58 8.13
N ARG A 539 -29.09 3.89 7.34
CA ARG A 539 -29.74 5.21 7.36
C ARG A 539 -30.40 5.58 8.69
N LYS A 540 -30.64 4.60 9.58
CA LYS A 540 -31.30 4.83 10.88
C LYS A 540 -30.34 5.31 11.97
N PHE A 541 -29.03 5.22 11.76
CA PHE A 541 -28.03 5.45 12.80
C PHE A 541 -27.10 6.61 12.46
N ASP A 542 -27.26 7.72 13.18
CA ASP A 542 -26.56 8.97 12.89
C ASP A 542 -25.04 8.91 13.08
N PHE A 543 -24.52 7.98 13.89
CA PHE A 543 -23.08 7.83 14.09
C PHE A 543 -22.36 7.23 12.87
N ILE A 544 -23.10 6.64 11.92
CA ILE A 544 -22.52 6.12 10.68
C ILE A 544 -22.27 7.30 9.74
N LYS A 545 -20.99 7.64 9.52
CA LYS A 545 -20.56 8.75 8.66
C LYS A 545 -19.84 8.31 7.39
N GLY A 546 -19.76 7.01 7.14
CA GLY A 546 -19.20 6.50 5.91
C GLY A 546 -19.48 5.03 5.67
N THR A 547 -19.36 4.62 4.42
CA THR A 547 -19.52 3.24 3.97
C THR A 547 -18.53 2.94 2.86
N THR A 548 -17.90 1.77 2.89
CA THR A 548 -17.07 1.23 1.80
C THR A 548 -17.42 -0.23 1.56
N PRO A 549 -18.55 -0.54 0.88
CA PRO A 549 -18.94 -1.91 0.60
C PRO A 549 -17.78 -2.70 0.02
N TRP A 550 -17.72 -3.97 0.43
CA TRP A 550 -16.77 -4.93 -0.09
C TRP A 550 -17.45 -5.63 -1.27
N ILE A 551 -17.10 -5.32 -2.52
CA ILE A 551 -15.95 -4.52 -3.00
C ILE A 551 -16.27 -3.94 -4.40
N LEU A 552 -15.44 -3.06 -4.97
CA LEU A 552 -15.69 -2.46 -6.29
C LEU A 552 -15.85 -3.52 -7.40
N TYR A 553 -14.92 -4.46 -7.55
CA TYR A 553 -14.97 -5.51 -8.56
C TYR A 553 -14.47 -6.85 -8.01
N ASP A 554 -14.92 -7.96 -8.60
CA ASP A 554 -14.48 -9.30 -8.23
C ASP A 554 -12.96 -9.44 -8.36
N PHE A 555 -12.33 -10.10 -7.40
CA PHE A 555 -10.87 -10.26 -7.38
C PHE A 555 -10.45 -11.69 -7.01
N ARG A 556 -9.23 -12.08 -7.37
CA ARG A 556 -8.70 -13.43 -7.19
C ARG A 556 -8.41 -13.73 -5.73
N VAL A 557 -8.67 -14.97 -5.37
CA VAL A 557 -8.33 -15.54 -4.06
C VAL A 557 -8.40 -17.06 -4.11
N VAL A 558 -7.40 -17.72 -3.53
CA VAL A 558 -7.28 -19.19 -3.56
C VAL A 558 -8.24 -19.90 -2.61
N LEU A 559 -8.87 -19.18 -1.67
CA LEU A 559 -9.81 -19.74 -0.69
C LEU A 559 -11.23 -19.98 -1.24
N ARG A 560 -11.58 -19.44 -2.42
CA ARG A 560 -12.97 -19.37 -2.91
C ARG A 560 -13.20 -20.38 -4.04
N LEU A 561 -13.54 -21.62 -3.68
CA LEU A 561 -13.47 -22.78 -4.59
C LEU A 561 -14.82 -23.33 -5.07
N ASN A 562 -15.95 -22.77 -4.63
CA ASN A 562 -17.24 -23.30 -5.04
C ASN A 562 -17.53 -23.01 -6.53
N ARG A 563 -18.58 -23.65 -7.09
CA ARG A 563 -18.96 -23.56 -8.51
C ARG A 563 -19.23 -22.15 -9.03
N PHE A 564 -19.56 -21.21 -8.15
CA PHE A 564 -19.85 -19.81 -8.49
C PHE A 564 -18.61 -18.92 -8.36
N GLN A 565 -17.69 -19.28 -7.48
CA GLN A 565 -16.51 -18.48 -7.14
C GLN A 565 -15.36 -18.70 -8.11
N LYS A 566 -14.99 -19.96 -8.36
CA LYS A 566 -13.93 -20.35 -9.31
C LYS A 566 -12.61 -19.58 -9.10
N GLY A 567 -12.17 -19.46 -7.85
CA GLY A 567 -10.93 -18.75 -7.50
C GLY A 567 -11.06 -17.22 -7.40
N TYR A 568 -12.30 -16.70 -7.36
CA TYR A 568 -12.58 -15.28 -7.15
C TYR A 568 -13.48 -15.06 -5.94
N ASN A 569 -13.23 -13.97 -5.21
CA ASN A 569 -14.21 -13.39 -4.31
C ASN A 569 -15.25 -12.64 -5.16
N ARG A 570 -16.50 -13.10 -5.08
CA ARG A 570 -17.61 -12.66 -5.94
C ARG A 570 -18.43 -11.50 -5.38
N LYS A 571 -17.91 -10.80 -4.36
CA LYS A 571 -18.61 -9.67 -3.72
C LYS A 571 -18.48 -8.35 -4.49
N GLY A 572 -17.78 -8.35 -5.62
CA GLY A 572 -17.66 -7.17 -6.46
C GLY A 572 -19.04 -6.60 -6.82
N LEU A 573 -19.15 -5.28 -6.84
CA LEU A 573 -20.24 -4.55 -7.46
C LEU A 573 -20.17 -4.67 -9.00
N LEU A 574 -18.97 -4.95 -9.52
CA LEU A 574 -18.71 -5.36 -10.89
C LEU A 574 -18.08 -6.76 -10.92
N ASN A 575 -18.09 -7.41 -12.08
CA ASN A 575 -17.28 -8.59 -12.33
C ASN A 575 -15.79 -8.23 -12.52
N GLU A 576 -14.93 -9.24 -12.62
CA GLU A 576 -13.46 -9.13 -12.54
C GLU A 576 -12.82 -8.28 -13.64
N ASP A 577 -13.42 -8.24 -14.83
CA ASP A 577 -12.98 -7.41 -15.95
C ASP A 577 -13.71 -6.06 -16.04
N LYS A 578 -14.55 -5.75 -15.04
CA LYS A 578 -15.32 -4.50 -14.91
C LYS A 578 -16.31 -4.24 -16.05
N THR A 579 -16.65 -5.24 -16.87
CA THR A 579 -17.57 -5.08 -18.00
C THR A 579 -19.06 -5.16 -17.61
N LYS A 580 -19.38 -5.76 -16.47
CA LYS A 580 -20.75 -5.94 -15.97
C LYS A 580 -20.94 -5.34 -14.59
N LYS A 581 -21.89 -4.41 -14.47
CA LYS A 581 -22.36 -3.83 -13.20
C LYS A 581 -23.51 -4.68 -12.65
N LYS A 582 -23.31 -5.24 -11.46
CA LYS A 582 -24.28 -6.07 -10.73
C LYS A 582 -25.28 -5.18 -9.97
N PRO A 583 -26.41 -5.71 -9.46
CA PRO A 583 -27.42 -4.89 -8.79
C PRO A 583 -26.92 -4.08 -7.59
N GLY A 584 -25.93 -4.59 -6.84
CA GLY A 584 -25.32 -3.84 -5.73
C GLY A 584 -24.78 -2.47 -6.15
N PHE A 585 -24.20 -2.36 -7.36
CA PHE A 585 -23.71 -1.09 -7.93
C PHE A 585 -24.85 -0.06 -8.04
N ARG A 586 -26.01 -0.51 -8.55
CA ARG A 586 -27.17 0.38 -8.77
C ARG A 586 -27.77 0.86 -7.44
N ILE A 587 -27.81 -0.01 -6.42
CA ILE A 587 -28.27 0.37 -5.08
C ILE A 587 -27.33 1.40 -4.48
N MET A 588 -26.03 1.10 -4.43
CA MET A 588 -25.02 1.98 -3.85
C MET A 588 -24.90 3.31 -4.59
N ARG A 589 -25.24 3.37 -5.88
CA ARG A 589 -25.29 4.64 -6.61
C ARG A 589 -26.32 5.63 -6.08
N ARG A 590 -27.42 5.12 -5.50
CA ARG A 590 -28.61 5.92 -5.18
C ARG A 590 -29.01 5.84 -3.71
N TRP A 591 -28.27 5.11 -2.88
CA TRP A 591 -28.71 4.83 -1.52
C TRP A 591 -28.71 6.08 -0.61
N LEU A 592 -27.96 7.14 -0.93
CA LEU A 592 -28.07 8.40 -0.21
C LEU A 592 -29.20 9.31 -0.73
N GLU A 593 -29.86 8.94 -1.83
CA GLU A 593 -31.05 9.66 -2.31
C GLU A 593 -32.24 9.42 -1.35
N PRO A 594 -33.16 10.40 -1.23
CA PRO A 594 -34.40 10.22 -0.46
C PRO A 594 -35.20 9.00 -0.95
N SER A 595 -35.84 8.27 -0.02
CA SER A 595 -36.54 7.00 -0.28
C SER A 595 -37.61 7.06 -1.39
N SER A 596 -38.19 8.23 -1.68
CA SER A 596 -39.14 8.43 -2.78
C SER A 596 -38.54 8.19 -4.17
N ALA A 597 -37.22 8.36 -4.32
CA ALA A 597 -36.52 8.16 -5.59
C ALA A 597 -36.21 6.68 -5.90
N LEU A 598 -36.09 5.83 -4.88
CA LEU A 598 -35.75 4.40 -4.99
C LEU A 598 -36.93 3.51 -5.44
N LEU A 599 -38.17 3.96 -5.23
CA LEU A 599 -39.38 3.25 -5.66
C LEU A 599 -39.63 3.34 -7.18
N ALA A 600 -38.88 4.17 -7.90
CA ALA A 600 -39.01 4.39 -9.35
C ALA A 600 -38.04 3.54 -10.18
N LEU A 601 -37.54 2.42 -9.67
CA LEU A 601 -36.72 1.51 -10.47
C LEU A 601 -37.59 0.90 -11.59
N PRO A 602 -37.21 1.02 -12.88
CA PRO A 602 -37.85 0.23 -13.91
C PRO A 602 -37.62 -1.26 -13.61
N PRO A 603 -38.60 -2.13 -13.91
CA PRO A 603 -38.43 -3.58 -13.76
C PRO A 603 -37.28 -4.09 -14.66
N PRO A 604 -36.72 -5.27 -14.34
CA PRO A 604 -35.49 -5.80 -14.94
C PRO A 604 -35.49 -5.88 -16.47
#